data_AF-A0A9E2Y1G5-F1
#
_entry.id   AF-A0A9E2Y1G5-F1
#
_cell.length_a   1.000
_cell.length_b   1.000
_cell.length_c   1.000
_cell.angle_alpha   90.00
_cell.angle_beta   90.00
_cell.angle_gamma   90.00
#
_symmetry.space_group_name_H-M   'P 1'
#
loop_
_entity.id
_entity.type
_entity.pdbx_description
1 polymer ?
#
loop_
_entity_poly.entity_id
_entity_poly.type
_entity_poly.pdbx_seq_one_letter_code
_entity_poly.pdbx_strand_id
1 'polypeptide(L)'
;MQVALGSALTATKGFSAAEMVEPLARARALAEQLDRPEYLVPLLHNQAGLHLARGEYRRAMPLCQQLEQLGKARNDVTAQILGCRYQGIARFWLGELAAARAVLERGVGLVGPAYHPIETVSVDPYPQMLGYLGVILVLQGHLDQARSRRNEAVTAARRFSHVHTLATVLGLAGWFDWLTDSPFEHAEELLALVTEHRFQFWWGRALVYRGKSLLALGRAQDAVALITQGLAKLHAAEAFLGMPVVLTWLAQAHAALGQMAEVEKCLAEAAKRVEASDERFVEAEVLHRVPGDLRKAAGDPSGAERHYQQAIAIAERQGARLLQLRACTRLARLWRDQGRRAEAHDLLASIYGWFTEGFDVPVLKEAKALLEELA
;
A
#
# COMPACT_ATOMS: atom_id res chain seq x y z
N MET A 1 8.99 -25.38 -19.83
CA MET A 1 10.01 -24.37 -20.19
C MET A 1 9.57 -22.94 -19.85
N GLN A 2 8.39 -22.47 -20.29
CA GLN A 2 7.92 -21.10 -20.00
C GLN A 2 7.54 -20.84 -18.52
N VAL A 3 7.08 -21.86 -17.77
CA VAL A 3 6.77 -21.73 -16.33
C VAL A 3 8.04 -21.50 -15.49
N ALA A 4 9.10 -22.28 -15.73
CA ALA A 4 10.39 -22.10 -15.07
C ALA A 4 11.07 -20.78 -15.48
N LEU A 5 10.87 -20.34 -16.73
CA LEU A 5 11.34 -19.04 -17.23
C LEU A 5 10.61 -17.87 -16.55
N GLY A 6 9.31 -17.99 -16.27
CA GLY A 6 8.52 -16.98 -15.54
C GLY A 6 9.03 -16.74 -14.11
N SER A 7 9.29 -17.81 -13.36
CA SER A 7 9.86 -17.72 -12.00
C SER A 7 11.30 -17.18 -11.99
N ALA A 8 12.14 -17.62 -12.94
CA ALA A 8 13.53 -17.17 -13.05
C ALA A 8 13.67 -15.72 -13.57
N LEU A 9 12.78 -15.27 -14.48
CA LEU A 9 12.75 -13.89 -14.97
C LEU A 9 12.12 -12.92 -13.97
N THR A 10 11.13 -13.36 -13.19
CA THR A 10 10.63 -12.57 -12.04
C THR A 10 11.75 -12.27 -11.05
N ALA A 11 12.65 -13.24 -10.83
CA ALA A 11 13.82 -13.08 -9.95
C ALA A 11 14.94 -12.21 -10.56
N THR A 12 15.06 -12.11 -11.89
CA THR A 12 16.21 -11.46 -12.56
C THR A 12 15.90 -10.15 -13.29
N LYS A 13 14.67 -9.95 -13.79
CA LYS A 13 14.25 -8.76 -14.55
C LYS A 13 13.09 -7.97 -13.91
N GLY A 14 12.52 -8.46 -12.82
CA GLY A 14 11.38 -7.83 -12.15
C GLY A 14 10.02 -8.32 -12.64
N PHE A 15 8.98 -8.04 -11.84
CA PHE A 15 7.63 -8.61 -11.97
C PHE A 15 6.83 -8.13 -13.20
N SER A 16 7.31 -7.16 -13.98
CA SER A 16 6.50 -6.34 -14.92
C SER A 16 6.78 -6.54 -16.41
N ALA A 17 7.75 -7.38 -16.77
CA ALA A 17 8.26 -7.47 -18.14
C ALA A 17 7.12 -7.72 -19.16
N ALA A 18 6.84 -6.72 -20.00
CA ALA A 18 5.73 -6.73 -20.96
C ALA A 18 5.77 -7.92 -21.92
N GLU A 19 6.99 -8.38 -22.24
CA GLU A 19 7.28 -9.53 -23.10
C GLU A 19 6.69 -10.85 -22.58
N MET A 20 6.30 -10.92 -21.29
CA MET A 20 5.74 -12.14 -20.68
C MET A 20 4.21 -12.23 -20.74
N VAL A 21 3.50 -11.12 -21.04
CA VAL A 21 2.02 -11.09 -21.02
C VAL A 21 1.44 -12.03 -22.09
N GLU A 22 1.89 -11.88 -23.34
CA GLU A 22 1.37 -12.63 -24.48
C GLU A 22 1.76 -14.13 -24.44
N PRO A 23 3.02 -14.52 -24.14
CA PRO A 23 3.39 -15.93 -24.01
C PRO A 23 2.60 -16.65 -22.91
N LEU A 24 2.42 -16.03 -21.74
CA LEU A 24 1.64 -16.65 -20.65
C LEU A 24 0.16 -16.78 -21.01
N ALA A 25 -0.43 -15.79 -21.71
CA ALA A 25 -1.81 -15.85 -22.16
C ALA A 25 -2.03 -16.96 -23.19
N ARG A 26 -1.12 -17.09 -24.15
CA ARG A 26 -1.16 -18.15 -25.15
C ARG A 26 -0.97 -19.53 -24.50
N ALA A 27 -0.05 -19.67 -23.56
CA ALA A 27 0.17 -20.92 -22.84
C ALA A 27 -1.07 -21.33 -22.04
N ARG A 28 -1.78 -20.38 -21.39
CA ARG A 28 -3.04 -20.67 -20.70
C ARG A 28 -4.13 -21.11 -21.66
N ALA A 29 -4.33 -20.39 -22.76
CA ALA A 29 -5.33 -20.75 -23.77
C ALA A 29 -5.08 -22.14 -24.34
N LEU A 30 -3.82 -22.51 -24.59
CA LEU A 30 -3.45 -23.86 -25.01
C LEU A 30 -3.72 -24.91 -23.93
N ALA A 31 -3.40 -24.62 -22.66
CA ALA A 31 -3.68 -25.53 -21.55
C ALA A 31 -5.18 -25.76 -21.35
N GLU A 32 -6.02 -24.73 -21.57
CA GLU A 32 -7.48 -24.85 -21.54
C GLU A 32 -8.01 -25.66 -22.73
N GLN A 33 -7.51 -25.40 -23.94
CA GLN A 33 -7.91 -26.13 -25.16
C GLN A 33 -7.52 -27.61 -25.12
N LEU A 34 -6.38 -27.94 -24.52
CA LEU A 34 -5.85 -29.30 -24.43
C LEU A 34 -6.30 -30.05 -23.17
N ASP A 35 -7.20 -29.45 -22.36
CA ASP A 35 -7.65 -29.97 -21.07
C ASP A 35 -6.50 -30.47 -20.20
N ARG A 36 -5.50 -29.59 -19.99
CA ARG A 36 -4.30 -29.85 -19.17
C ARG A 36 -4.40 -29.13 -17.83
N PRO A 37 -5.23 -29.64 -16.90
CA PRO A 37 -5.54 -29.00 -15.63
C PRO A 37 -4.31 -28.66 -14.78
N GLU A 38 -3.25 -29.46 -14.86
CA GLU A 38 -2.03 -29.36 -14.08
C GLU A 38 -1.22 -28.08 -14.36
N TYR A 39 -1.39 -27.47 -15.53
CA TYR A 39 -0.67 -26.24 -15.90
C TYR A 39 -1.46 -24.97 -15.59
N LEU A 40 -2.76 -25.07 -15.32
CA LEU A 40 -3.63 -23.90 -15.15
C LEU A 40 -3.29 -23.10 -13.89
N VAL A 41 -3.04 -23.75 -12.76
CA VAL A 41 -2.71 -23.06 -11.48
C VAL A 41 -1.41 -22.23 -11.62
N PRO A 42 -0.27 -22.79 -12.07
CA PRO A 42 0.94 -22.01 -12.29
C PRO A 42 0.77 -20.88 -13.31
N LEU A 43 0.04 -21.11 -14.41
CA LEU A 43 -0.15 -20.09 -15.45
C LEU A 43 -1.01 -18.93 -14.93
N LEU A 44 -2.14 -19.23 -14.28
CA LEU A 44 -3.01 -18.22 -13.66
C LEU A 44 -2.27 -17.42 -12.58
N HIS A 45 -1.50 -18.10 -11.73
CA HIS A 45 -0.66 -17.46 -10.72
C HIS A 45 0.32 -16.44 -11.33
N ASN A 46 1.08 -16.86 -12.34
CA ASN A 46 2.08 -16.00 -12.98
C ASN A 46 1.42 -14.82 -13.72
N GLN A 47 0.31 -15.04 -14.43
CA GLN A 47 -0.41 -13.98 -15.12
C GLN A 47 -1.04 -12.97 -14.15
N ALA A 48 -1.67 -13.45 -13.08
CA ALA A 48 -2.23 -12.57 -12.05
C ALA A 48 -1.11 -11.73 -11.43
N GLY A 49 -0.01 -12.34 -11.00
CA GLY A 49 1.14 -11.64 -10.43
C GLY A 49 1.70 -10.54 -11.35
N LEU A 50 1.83 -10.82 -12.65
CA LEU A 50 2.29 -9.87 -13.66
C LEU A 50 1.33 -8.67 -13.81
N HIS A 51 0.02 -8.92 -13.91
CA HIS A 51 -0.96 -7.84 -13.98
C HIS A 51 -0.95 -6.99 -12.71
N LEU A 52 -0.88 -7.60 -11.52
CA LEU A 52 -0.79 -6.86 -10.27
C LEU A 52 0.45 -5.96 -10.21
N ALA A 53 1.62 -6.46 -10.59
CA ALA A 53 2.86 -5.69 -10.54
C ALA A 53 2.87 -4.48 -11.49
N ARG A 54 2.09 -4.56 -12.57
CA ARG A 54 1.89 -3.48 -13.54
C ARG A 54 0.79 -2.50 -13.16
N GLY A 55 0.12 -2.70 -12.02
CA GLY A 55 -1.02 -1.89 -11.61
C GLY A 55 -2.32 -2.20 -12.38
N GLU A 56 -2.37 -3.31 -13.12
CA GLU A 56 -3.52 -3.70 -13.92
C GLU A 56 -4.54 -4.53 -13.10
N TYR A 57 -4.93 -4.03 -11.92
CA TYR A 57 -5.69 -4.79 -10.91
C TYR A 57 -7.04 -5.31 -11.42
N ARG A 58 -7.75 -4.51 -12.23
CA ARG A 58 -9.03 -4.91 -12.83
C ARG A 58 -8.86 -6.06 -13.83
N ARG A 59 -7.74 -6.10 -14.56
CA ARG A 59 -7.42 -7.18 -15.50
C ARG A 59 -6.99 -8.46 -14.78
N ALA A 60 -6.38 -8.32 -13.60
CA ALA A 60 -6.03 -9.46 -12.77
C ALA A 60 -7.25 -10.15 -12.15
N MET A 61 -8.31 -9.40 -11.79
CA MET A 61 -9.43 -9.92 -11.00
C MET A 61 -10.07 -11.21 -11.54
N PRO A 62 -10.41 -11.32 -12.85
CA PRO A 62 -10.98 -12.56 -13.40
C PRO A 62 -10.05 -13.77 -13.27
N LEU A 63 -8.74 -13.57 -13.47
CA LEU A 63 -7.74 -14.63 -13.31
C LEU A 63 -7.66 -15.12 -11.86
N CYS A 64 -7.75 -14.20 -10.90
CA CYS A 64 -7.68 -14.52 -9.48
C CYS A 64 -8.95 -15.26 -9.01
N GLN A 65 -10.11 -14.91 -9.57
CA GLN A 65 -11.38 -15.61 -9.33
C GLN A 65 -11.36 -17.02 -9.93
N GLN A 66 -10.87 -17.17 -11.17
CA GLN A 66 -10.69 -18.46 -11.82
C GLN A 66 -9.75 -19.36 -11.00
N LEU A 67 -8.65 -18.80 -10.46
CA LEU A 67 -7.71 -19.53 -9.62
C LEU A 67 -8.36 -20.06 -8.33
N GLU A 68 -9.17 -19.24 -7.65
CA GLU A 68 -9.90 -19.68 -6.46
C GLU A 68 -10.96 -20.74 -6.78
N GLN A 69 -11.74 -20.56 -7.85
CA GLN A 69 -12.76 -21.51 -8.29
C GLN A 69 -12.13 -22.87 -8.66
N LEU A 70 -11.00 -22.85 -9.36
CA LEU A 70 -10.24 -24.04 -9.72
C LEU A 70 -9.75 -24.78 -8.47
N GLY A 71 -9.24 -24.03 -7.49
CA GLY A 71 -8.82 -24.58 -6.20
C GLY A 71 -9.97 -25.23 -5.44
N LYS A 72 -11.17 -24.64 -5.45
CA LYS A 72 -12.37 -25.23 -4.84
C LYS A 72 -12.81 -26.50 -5.56
N ALA A 73 -12.89 -26.47 -6.88
CA ALA A 73 -13.32 -27.62 -7.68
C ALA A 73 -12.42 -28.86 -7.51
N ARG A 74 -11.13 -28.64 -7.21
CA ARG A 74 -10.12 -29.70 -7.06
C ARG A 74 -9.71 -30.02 -5.63
N ASN A 75 -10.32 -29.35 -4.65
CA ASN A 75 -9.86 -29.38 -3.25
C ASN A 75 -8.35 -29.06 -3.09
N ASP A 76 -7.82 -28.20 -3.96
CA ASP A 76 -6.45 -27.71 -3.92
C ASP A 76 -6.38 -26.45 -3.06
N VAL A 77 -5.97 -26.62 -1.80
CA VAL A 77 -5.86 -25.54 -0.81
C VAL A 77 -4.83 -24.49 -1.23
N THR A 78 -3.74 -24.89 -1.89
CA THR A 78 -2.69 -23.97 -2.37
C THR A 78 -3.26 -23.02 -3.42
N ALA A 79 -4.01 -23.55 -4.39
CA ALA A 79 -4.67 -22.73 -5.40
C ALA A 79 -5.71 -21.78 -4.79
N GLN A 80 -6.47 -22.23 -3.77
CA GLN A 80 -7.41 -21.36 -3.06
C GLN A 80 -6.71 -20.22 -2.30
N ILE A 81 -5.60 -20.51 -1.61
CA ILE A 81 -4.77 -19.51 -0.92
C ILE A 81 -4.23 -18.48 -1.91
N LEU A 82 -3.69 -18.92 -3.06
CA LEU A 82 -3.18 -18.01 -4.09
C LEU A 82 -4.30 -17.15 -4.70
N GLY A 83 -5.48 -17.72 -4.93
CA GLY A 83 -6.65 -16.98 -5.38
C GLY A 83 -7.07 -15.90 -4.39
N CYS A 84 -7.17 -16.24 -3.10
CA CYS A 84 -7.50 -15.29 -2.04
C CYS A 84 -6.46 -14.17 -1.93
N ARG A 85 -5.16 -14.53 -1.96
CA ARG A 85 -4.06 -13.57 -1.93
C ARG A 85 -4.20 -12.52 -3.03
N TYR A 86 -4.31 -12.94 -4.29
CA TYR A 86 -4.30 -11.97 -5.39
C TYR A 86 -5.57 -11.13 -5.46
N GLN A 87 -6.74 -11.74 -5.19
CA GLN A 87 -7.99 -10.98 -5.10
C GLN A 87 -7.92 -9.94 -3.98
N GLY A 88 -7.45 -10.34 -2.80
CA GLY A 88 -7.31 -9.45 -1.65
C GLY A 88 -6.39 -8.25 -1.95
N ILE A 89 -5.24 -8.51 -2.57
CA ILE A 89 -4.29 -7.45 -2.95
C ILE A 89 -4.89 -6.54 -4.03
N ALA A 90 -5.50 -7.10 -5.08
CA ALA A 90 -6.12 -6.28 -6.13
C ALA A 90 -7.22 -5.37 -5.57
N ARG A 91 -8.10 -5.91 -4.71
CA ARG A 91 -9.15 -5.13 -4.04
C ARG A 91 -8.59 -4.05 -3.12
N PHE A 92 -7.50 -4.35 -2.41
CA PHE A 92 -6.82 -3.37 -1.58
C PHE A 92 -6.38 -2.16 -2.42
N TRP A 93 -5.64 -2.37 -3.50
CA TRP A 93 -5.15 -1.27 -4.34
C TRP A 93 -6.29 -0.46 -4.98
N LEU A 94 -7.40 -1.12 -5.35
CA LEU A 94 -8.62 -0.47 -5.85
C LEU A 94 -9.40 0.31 -4.77
N GLY A 95 -8.97 0.29 -3.50
CA GLY A 95 -9.64 0.97 -2.39
C GLY A 95 -10.89 0.26 -1.86
N GLU A 96 -11.13 -0.98 -2.26
CA GLU A 96 -12.27 -1.81 -1.80
C GLU A 96 -11.93 -2.48 -0.45
N LEU A 97 -11.65 -1.67 0.58
CA LEU A 97 -11.01 -2.13 1.83
C LEU A 97 -11.77 -3.26 2.54
N ALA A 98 -13.10 -3.15 2.67
CA ALA A 98 -13.92 -4.17 3.33
C ALA A 98 -13.90 -5.51 2.56
N ALA A 99 -14.01 -5.46 1.23
CA ALA A 99 -13.95 -6.65 0.39
C ALA A 99 -12.55 -7.28 0.39
N ALA A 100 -11.50 -6.45 0.37
CA ALA A 100 -10.11 -6.89 0.51
C ALA A 100 -9.88 -7.64 1.82
N ARG A 101 -10.32 -7.07 2.96
CA ARG A 101 -10.24 -7.70 4.29
C ARG A 101 -10.91 -9.06 4.31
N ALA A 102 -12.18 -9.13 3.88
CA ALA A 102 -12.94 -10.37 3.91
C ALA A 102 -12.29 -11.50 3.09
N VAL A 103 -11.69 -11.17 1.93
CA VAL A 103 -10.99 -12.17 1.10
C VAL A 103 -9.69 -12.62 1.75
N LEU A 104 -8.89 -11.69 2.27
CA LEU A 104 -7.60 -12.01 2.89
C LEU A 104 -7.79 -12.79 4.20
N GLU A 105 -8.80 -12.47 5.01
CA GLU A 105 -9.13 -13.24 6.23
C GLU A 105 -9.54 -14.67 5.89
N ARG A 106 -10.31 -14.90 4.82
CA ARG A 106 -10.59 -16.26 4.34
C ARG A 106 -9.32 -16.97 3.89
N GLY A 107 -8.45 -16.30 3.13
CA GLY A 107 -7.17 -16.85 2.69
C GLY A 107 -6.27 -17.27 3.85
N VAL A 108 -6.20 -16.43 4.90
CA VAL A 108 -5.50 -16.76 6.15
C VAL A 108 -6.17 -17.91 6.89
N GLY A 109 -7.49 -17.99 6.92
CA GLY A 109 -8.23 -19.10 7.54
C GLY A 109 -8.02 -20.46 6.87
N LEU A 110 -7.60 -20.49 5.60
CA LEU A 110 -7.22 -21.72 4.90
C LEU A 110 -5.82 -22.23 5.29
N VAL A 111 -5.01 -21.38 5.91
CA VAL A 111 -3.65 -21.72 6.36
C VAL A 111 -3.75 -22.50 7.67
N GLY A 112 -3.64 -23.83 7.58
CA GLY A 112 -3.69 -24.73 8.75
C GLY A 112 -2.39 -24.78 9.55
N PRO A 113 -2.38 -25.46 10.72
CA PRO A 113 -1.20 -25.62 11.57
C PRO A 113 -0.02 -26.35 10.90
N ALA A 114 -0.31 -27.17 9.89
CA ALA A 114 0.67 -27.91 9.09
C ALA A 114 1.09 -27.16 7.81
N TYR A 115 0.82 -25.86 7.71
CA TYR A 115 1.23 -25.08 6.56
C TYR A 115 2.76 -25.05 6.44
N HIS A 116 3.23 -25.42 5.25
CA HIS A 116 4.62 -25.28 4.85
C HIS A 116 4.71 -24.20 3.76
N PRO A 117 5.82 -23.43 3.73
CA PRO A 117 6.03 -22.44 2.69
C PRO A 117 5.89 -23.03 1.30
N ILE A 118 5.22 -22.30 0.41
CA ILE A 118 5.06 -22.74 -0.96
C ILE A 118 6.35 -22.43 -1.71
N GLU A 119 7.24 -23.42 -1.85
CA GLU A 119 8.57 -23.25 -2.45
C GLU A 119 8.54 -22.76 -3.90
N THR A 120 7.43 -23.01 -4.61
CA THR A 120 7.28 -22.64 -6.03
C THR A 120 6.96 -21.17 -6.25
N VAL A 121 6.76 -20.37 -5.19
CA VAL A 121 6.47 -18.94 -5.28
C VAL A 121 7.57 -18.07 -4.68
N SER A 122 7.81 -16.92 -5.31
CA SER A 122 8.86 -15.97 -4.88
C SER A 122 8.52 -15.21 -3.59
N VAL A 123 7.25 -15.19 -3.20
CA VAL A 123 6.75 -14.59 -1.96
C VAL A 123 5.71 -15.53 -1.38
N ASP A 124 5.94 -15.94 -0.14
CA ASP A 124 5.01 -16.78 0.59
C ASP A 124 3.67 -16.03 0.80
N PRO A 125 2.54 -16.63 0.43
CA PRO A 125 1.25 -15.96 0.52
C PRO A 125 0.84 -15.63 1.94
N TYR A 126 1.18 -16.45 2.94
CA TYR A 126 0.65 -16.29 4.29
C TYR A 126 1.17 -15.01 4.99
N PRO A 127 2.49 -14.78 5.13
CA PRO A 127 3.02 -13.52 5.66
C PRO A 127 2.59 -12.31 4.84
N GLN A 128 2.48 -12.45 3.51
CA GLN A 128 2.04 -11.34 2.67
C GLN A 128 0.58 -10.96 2.94
N MET A 129 -0.33 -11.93 3.02
CA MET A 129 -1.75 -11.67 3.33
C MET A 129 -1.90 -11.01 4.71
N LEU A 130 -1.16 -11.46 5.72
CA LEU A 130 -1.12 -10.83 7.04
C LEU A 130 -0.62 -9.37 6.98
N GLY A 131 0.42 -9.10 6.20
CA GLY A 131 0.93 -7.74 6.01
C GLY A 131 -0.10 -6.79 5.41
N TYR A 132 -0.81 -7.22 4.36
CA TYR A 132 -1.89 -6.43 3.76
C TYR A 132 -3.08 -6.26 4.71
N LEU A 133 -3.45 -7.30 5.47
CA LEU A 133 -4.47 -7.19 6.51
C LEU A 133 -4.09 -6.14 7.56
N GLY A 134 -2.82 -6.11 7.97
CA GLY A 134 -2.30 -5.07 8.85
C GLY A 134 -2.58 -3.66 8.30
N VAL A 135 -2.22 -3.38 7.05
CA VAL A 135 -2.44 -2.06 6.42
C VAL A 135 -3.94 -1.75 6.27
N ILE A 136 -4.77 -2.72 5.89
CA ILE A 136 -6.22 -2.53 5.77
C ILE A 136 -6.84 -2.19 7.13
N LEU A 137 -6.43 -2.90 8.19
CA LEU A 137 -6.90 -2.65 9.55
C LEU A 137 -6.48 -1.25 10.02
N VAL A 138 -5.28 -0.78 9.68
CA VAL A 138 -4.88 0.62 9.93
C VAL A 138 -5.82 1.59 9.25
N LEU A 139 -6.08 1.41 7.95
CA LEU A 139 -6.97 2.30 7.20
C LEU A 139 -8.39 2.31 7.79
N GLN A 140 -8.90 1.14 8.18
CA GLN A 140 -10.19 0.98 8.83
C GLN A 140 -10.22 1.49 10.27
N GLY A 141 -9.07 1.82 10.88
CA GLY A 141 -8.97 2.37 12.24
C GLY A 141 -8.85 1.34 13.37
N HIS A 142 -8.63 0.05 13.05
CA HIS A 142 -8.36 -1.03 14.00
C HIS A 142 -6.85 -1.19 14.22
N LEU A 143 -6.25 -0.25 14.97
CA LEU A 143 -4.82 -0.09 15.09
C LEU A 143 -4.10 -1.17 15.92
N ASP A 144 -4.72 -1.69 16.98
CA ASP A 144 -4.11 -2.74 17.82
C ASP A 144 -4.17 -4.08 17.09
N GLN A 145 -5.28 -4.37 16.41
CA GLN A 145 -5.40 -5.53 15.53
C GLN A 145 -4.40 -5.45 14.37
N ALA A 146 -4.25 -4.26 13.77
CA ALA A 146 -3.28 -4.03 12.71
C ALA A 146 -1.84 -4.32 13.17
N ARG A 147 -1.47 -3.84 14.37
CA ARG A 147 -0.15 -4.08 14.96
C ARG A 147 0.10 -5.57 15.21
N SER A 148 -0.92 -6.27 15.72
CA SER A 148 -0.87 -7.73 15.91
C SER A 148 -0.59 -8.45 14.59
N ARG A 149 -1.34 -8.15 13.53
CA ARG A 149 -1.16 -8.76 12.19
C ARG A 149 0.18 -8.43 11.55
N ARG A 150 0.67 -7.19 11.70
CA ARG A 150 2.01 -6.78 11.25
C ARG A 150 3.09 -7.62 11.94
N ASN A 151 3.02 -7.76 13.25
CA ASN A 151 4.01 -8.52 14.03
C ASN A 151 3.97 -10.02 13.69
N GLU A 152 2.77 -10.59 13.51
CA GLU A 152 2.58 -11.96 13.04
C GLU A 152 3.22 -12.18 11.66
N ALA A 153 3.00 -11.25 10.71
CA ALA A 153 3.59 -11.29 9.38
C ALA A 153 5.12 -11.29 9.42
N VAL A 154 5.73 -10.39 10.22
CA VAL A 154 7.19 -10.27 10.34
C VAL A 154 7.78 -11.55 10.95
N THR A 155 7.19 -12.06 12.02
CA THR A 155 7.63 -13.32 12.66
C THR A 155 7.53 -14.50 11.69
N ALA A 156 6.42 -14.62 10.96
CA ALA A 156 6.23 -15.68 9.99
C ALA A 156 7.25 -15.59 8.83
N ALA A 157 7.49 -14.38 8.29
CA ALA A 157 8.46 -14.16 7.23
C ALA A 157 9.90 -14.50 7.67
N ARG A 158 10.28 -14.17 8.91
CA ARG A 158 11.59 -14.52 9.49
C ARG A 158 11.76 -16.02 9.67
N ARG A 159 10.71 -16.72 10.12
CA ARG A 159 10.75 -18.19 10.34
C ARG A 159 11.08 -18.97 9.06
N PHE A 160 10.61 -18.50 7.91
CA PHE A 160 10.73 -19.24 6.66
C PHE A 160 12.05 -18.98 5.91
N SER A 161 12.88 -18.03 6.34
CA SER A 161 14.15 -17.67 5.66
C SER A 161 14.00 -17.30 4.17
N HIS A 162 12.79 -16.99 3.71
CA HIS A 162 12.53 -16.45 2.37
C HIS A 162 12.81 -14.95 2.37
N VAL A 163 14.04 -14.57 2.00
CA VAL A 163 14.53 -13.18 1.97
C VAL A 163 13.56 -12.23 1.25
N HIS A 164 13.01 -12.65 0.10
CA HIS A 164 12.08 -11.82 -0.66
C HIS A 164 10.70 -11.67 0.02
N THR A 165 10.24 -12.69 0.75
CA THR A 165 9.05 -12.59 1.61
C THR A 165 9.28 -11.60 2.74
N LEU A 166 10.44 -11.66 3.40
CA LEU A 166 10.80 -10.72 4.46
C LEU A 166 10.86 -9.28 3.94
N ALA A 167 11.53 -9.04 2.82
CA ALA A 167 11.57 -7.72 2.18
C ALA A 167 10.16 -7.18 1.88
N THR A 168 9.26 -8.05 1.43
CA THR A 168 7.86 -7.72 1.16
C THR A 168 7.11 -7.31 2.42
N VAL A 169 7.25 -8.07 3.50
CA VAL A 169 6.55 -7.78 4.75
C VAL A 169 7.10 -6.53 5.43
N LEU A 170 8.41 -6.32 5.45
CA LEU A 170 9.02 -5.07 5.97
C LEU A 170 8.59 -3.86 5.12
N GLY A 171 8.48 -4.04 3.81
CA GLY A 171 7.90 -3.05 2.91
C GLY A 171 6.46 -2.68 3.26
N LEU A 172 5.62 -3.66 3.58
CA LEU A 172 4.23 -3.46 4.01
C LEU A 172 4.15 -2.81 5.41
N ALA A 173 5.06 -3.16 6.31
CA ALA A 173 5.17 -2.52 7.62
C ALA A 173 5.47 -1.02 7.50
N GLY A 174 6.25 -0.59 6.50
CA GLY A 174 6.45 0.84 6.24
C GLY A 174 5.16 1.61 5.89
N TRP A 175 4.15 0.97 5.28
CA TRP A 175 2.85 1.61 5.08
C TRP A 175 2.10 1.81 6.40
N PHE A 176 2.18 0.84 7.31
CA PHE A 176 1.64 0.97 8.67
C PHE A 176 2.30 2.16 9.38
N ASP A 177 3.63 2.23 9.34
CA ASP A 177 4.40 3.28 10.03
C ASP A 177 4.02 4.67 9.48
N TRP A 178 3.95 4.83 8.16
CA TRP A 178 3.51 6.09 7.54
C TRP A 178 2.06 6.47 7.88
N LEU A 179 1.12 5.53 7.79
CA LEU A 179 -0.31 5.83 8.00
C LEU A 179 -0.59 6.26 9.44
N THR A 180 0.19 5.73 10.39
CA THR A 180 0.09 6.07 11.83
C THR A 180 0.96 7.25 12.24
N ASP A 181 1.73 7.83 11.31
CA ASP A 181 2.80 8.81 11.56
C ASP A 181 3.83 8.33 12.59
N SER A 182 4.07 7.01 12.64
CA SER A 182 5.09 6.37 13.46
C SER A 182 6.46 6.38 12.76
N PRO A 183 7.57 6.27 13.51
CA PRO A 183 8.89 6.08 12.92
C PRO A 183 8.94 4.80 12.07
N PHE A 184 9.68 4.83 10.96
CA PHE A 184 9.87 3.67 10.10
C PHE A 184 10.87 2.68 10.71
N GLU A 185 10.45 1.97 11.77
CA GLU A 185 11.30 1.04 12.55
C GLU A 185 11.96 -0.04 11.67
N HIS A 186 11.26 -0.47 10.63
CA HIS A 186 11.70 -1.56 9.74
C HIS A 186 12.49 -1.08 8.50
N ALA A 187 12.65 0.23 8.29
CA ALA A 187 13.27 0.76 7.07
C ALA A 187 14.77 0.45 6.98
N GLU A 188 15.51 0.50 8.09
CA GLU A 188 16.94 0.19 8.10
C GLU A 188 17.19 -1.33 7.93
N GLU A 189 16.35 -2.18 8.54
CA GLU A 189 16.40 -3.63 8.31
C GLU A 189 16.12 -3.95 6.83
N LEU A 190 15.09 -3.33 6.25
CA LEU A 190 14.78 -3.47 4.82
C LEU A 190 15.96 -2.98 3.96
N LEU A 191 16.58 -1.85 4.30
CA LEU A 191 17.72 -1.30 3.57
C LEU A 191 18.93 -2.25 3.63
N ALA A 192 19.26 -2.79 4.80
CA ALA A 192 20.34 -3.76 4.95
C ALA A 192 20.08 -5.00 4.06
N LEU A 193 18.88 -5.58 4.17
CA LEU A 193 18.48 -6.77 3.42
C LEU A 193 18.59 -6.58 1.89
N VAL A 194 18.12 -5.43 1.38
CA VAL A 194 18.07 -5.17 -0.07
C VAL A 194 19.42 -4.73 -0.64
N THR A 195 20.31 -4.19 0.18
CA THR A 195 21.70 -3.90 -0.23
C THR A 195 22.51 -5.19 -0.43
N GLU A 196 22.29 -6.19 0.43
CA GLU A 196 22.94 -7.51 0.31
C GLU A 196 22.43 -8.29 -0.90
N HIS A 197 21.10 -8.37 -1.05
CA HIS A 197 20.48 -9.24 -2.07
C HIS A 197 20.11 -8.53 -3.39
N ARG A 198 20.37 -7.21 -3.51
CA ARG A 198 20.19 -6.38 -4.72
C ARG A 198 18.77 -6.36 -5.30
N PHE A 199 17.74 -6.49 -4.47
CA PHE A 199 16.34 -6.34 -4.90
C PHE A 199 16.02 -4.87 -5.24
N GLN A 200 16.09 -4.51 -6.53
CA GLN A 200 16.01 -3.11 -6.99
C GLN A 200 14.74 -2.39 -6.52
N PHE A 201 13.59 -3.05 -6.59
CA PHE A 201 12.32 -2.48 -6.14
C PHE A 201 12.32 -2.15 -4.65
N TRP A 202 12.69 -3.12 -3.81
CA TRP A 202 12.71 -2.94 -2.36
C TRP A 202 13.81 -1.98 -1.91
N TRP A 203 14.91 -1.90 -2.66
CA TRP A 203 15.92 -0.86 -2.47
C TRP A 203 15.36 0.54 -2.73
N GLY A 204 14.68 0.74 -3.87
CA GLY A 204 13.99 1.99 -4.15
C GLY A 204 13.02 2.38 -3.01
N ARG A 205 12.23 1.41 -2.52
CA ARG A 205 11.30 1.60 -1.40
C ARG A 205 12.00 1.99 -0.09
N ALA A 206 13.09 1.30 0.27
CA ALA A 206 13.83 1.57 1.50
C ALA A 206 14.42 2.99 1.52
N LEU A 207 14.99 3.45 0.40
CA LEU A 207 15.49 4.82 0.26
C LEU A 207 14.38 5.86 0.43
N VAL A 208 13.21 5.58 -0.15
CA VAL A 208 12.04 6.46 -0.03
C VAL A 208 11.54 6.55 1.41
N TYR A 209 11.47 5.44 2.16
CA TYR A 209 11.10 5.45 3.58
C TYR A 209 12.11 6.22 4.44
N ARG A 210 13.40 6.05 4.17
CA ARG A 210 14.44 6.83 4.83
C ARG A 210 14.33 8.32 4.51
N GLY A 211 14.09 8.67 3.25
CA GLY A 211 13.85 10.05 2.83
C GLY A 211 12.61 10.66 3.52
N LYS A 212 11.52 9.91 3.65
CA LYS A 212 10.33 10.36 4.40
C LYS A 212 10.63 10.57 5.89
N SER A 213 11.47 9.73 6.50
CA SER A 213 11.92 9.90 7.87
C SER A 213 12.77 11.18 8.03
N LEU A 214 13.69 11.46 7.10
CA LEU A 214 14.49 12.68 7.10
C LEU A 214 13.63 13.95 6.94
N LEU A 215 12.57 13.87 6.12
CA LEU A 215 11.62 14.97 5.98
C LEU A 215 10.92 15.28 7.32
N ALA A 216 10.53 14.26 8.08
CA ALA A 216 9.94 14.44 9.41
C ALA A 216 10.92 15.09 10.42
N LEU A 217 12.23 14.91 10.22
CA LEU A 217 13.30 15.55 11.00
C LEU A 217 13.68 16.95 10.49
N GLY A 218 12.95 17.52 9.52
CA GLY A 218 13.24 18.84 8.94
C GLY A 218 14.41 18.87 7.95
N ARG A 219 14.99 17.72 7.60
CA ARG A 219 16.12 17.59 6.66
C ARG A 219 15.62 17.48 5.22
N ALA A 220 14.93 18.51 4.76
CA ALA A 220 14.23 18.51 3.46
C ALA A 220 15.16 18.28 2.26
N GLN A 221 16.37 18.86 2.26
CA GLN A 221 17.34 18.69 1.16
C GLN A 221 17.78 17.22 1.02
N ASP A 222 18.08 16.55 2.14
CA ASP A 222 18.47 15.14 2.14
C ASP A 222 17.29 14.23 1.77
N ALA A 223 16.08 14.61 2.19
CA ALA A 223 14.86 13.91 1.83
C ALA A 223 14.63 13.94 0.31
N VAL A 224 14.76 15.10 -0.35
CA VAL A 224 14.66 15.22 -1.82
C VAL A 224 15.67 14.30 -2.50
N ALA A 225 16.93 14.30 -2.04
CA ALA A 225 17.98 13.47 -2.64
C ALA A 225 17.66 11.97 -2.54
N LEU A 226 17.29 11.47 -1.35
CA LEU A 226 16.98 10.05 -1.15
C LEU A 226 15.69 9.62 -1.86
N ILE A 227 14.63 10.44 -1.82
CA ILE A 227 13.36 10.12 -2.49
C ILE A 227 13.56 10.07 -4.01
N THR A 228 14.31 11.02 -4.58
CA THR A 228 14.64 11.04 -6.01
C THR A 228 15.46 9.81 -6.41
N GLN A 229 16.47 9.45 -5.61
CA GLN A 229 17.26 8.24 -5.86
C GLN A 229 16.39 6.97 -5.80
N GLY A 230 15.49 6.89 -4.82
CA GLY A 230 14.57 5.77 -4.68
C GLY A 230 13.58 5.67 -5.84
N LEU A 231 13.04 6.80 -6.30
CA LEU A 231 12.18 6.87 -7.49
C LEU A 231 12.90 6.35 -8.74
N ALA A 232 14.15 6.75 -8.97
CA ALA A 232 14.94 6.26 -10.09
C ALA A 232 15.11 4.73 -10.07
N LYS A 233 15.29 4.13 -8.89
CA LYS A 233 15.34 2.67 -8.72
C LYS A 233 14.00 2.00 -8.97
N LEU A 234 12.90 2.59 -8.51
CA LEU A 234 11.55 2.08 -8.74
C LEU A 234 11.18 2.11 -10.24
N HIS A 235 11.56 3.18 -10.95
CA HIS A 235 11.41 3.27 -12.40
C HIS A 235 12.25 2.24 -13.14
N ALA A 236 13.52 2.08 -12.76
CA ALA A 236 14.40 1.08 -13.38
C ALA A 236 13.92 -0.37 -13.15
N ALA A 237 13.20 -0.62 -12.06
CA ALA A 237 12.57 -1.91 -11.77
C ALA A 237 11.20 -2.10 -12.45
N GLU A 238 10.72 -1.10 -13.22
CA GLU A 238 9.40 -1.07 -13.86
C GLU A 238 8.23 -1.41 -12.89
N ALA A 239 8.40 -1.05 -11.63
CA ALA A 239 7.48 -1.42 -10.56
C ALA A 239 6.72 -0.18 -10.09
N PHE A 240 5.40 -0.19 -10.34
CA PHE A 240 4.57 1.02 -10.22
C PHE A 240 3.75 1.12 -8.94
N LEU A 241 3.79 0.07 -8.10
CA LEU A 241 3.00 -0.02 -6.86
C LEU A 241 3.24 1.18 -5.93
N GLY A 242 2.19 1.93 -5.61
CA GLY A 242 2.23 3.01 -4.62
C GLY A 242 3.11 4.21 -5.02
N MET A 243 3.42 4.36 -6.32
CA MET A 243 4.16 5.51 -6.86
C MET A 243 3.50 6.87 -6.58
N PRO A 244 2.15 7.01 -6.63
CA PRO A 244 1.50 8.29 -6.32
C PRO A 244 1.85 8.81 -4.92
N VAL A 245 1.98 7.92 -3.94
CA VAL A 245 2.35 8.32 -2.57
C VAL A 245 3.78 8.86 -2.52
N VAL A 246 4.72 8.19 -3.18
CA VAL A 246 6.13 8.63 -3.21
C VAL A 246 6.24 10.04 -3.81
N LEU A 247 5.50 10.31 -4.88
CA LEU A 247 5.44 11.64 -5.51
C LEU A 247 4.87 12.70 -4.56
N THR A 248 3.87 12.35 -3.74
CA THR A 248 3.36 13.30 -2.74
C THR A 248 4.37 13.62 -1.64
N TRP A 249 5.20 12.63 -1.23
CA TRP A 249 6.27 12.89 -0.26
C TRP A 249 7.39 13.74 -0.86
N LEU A 250 7.71 13.54 -2.14
CA LEU A 250 8.63 14.41 -2.86
C LEU A 250 8.09 15.85 -2.96
N ALA A 251 6.79 16.01 -3.25
CA ALA A 251 6.13 17.31 -3.25
C ALA A 251 6.21 18.00 -1.88
N GLN A 252 5.97 17.27 -0.78
CA GLN A 252 6.13 17.81 0.57
C GLN A 252 7.58 18.26 0.85
N ALA A 253 8.57 17.48 0.40
CA ALA A 253 9.98 17.83 0.56
C ALA A 253 10.37 19.08 -0.25
N HIS A 254 9.91 19.20 -1.50
CA HIS A 254 10.09 20.40 -2.31
C HIS A 254 9.40 21.64 -1.72
N ALA A 255 8.20 21.47 -1.15
CA ALA A 255 7.48 22.55 -0.50
C ALA A 255 8.23 23.09 0.73
N ALA A 256 8.86 22.21 1.51
CA ALA A 256 9.71 22.61 2.64
C ALA A 256 10.96 23.40 2.20
N LEU A 257 11.36 23.31 0.92
CA LEU A 257 12.44 24.09 0.31
C LEU A 257 11.93 25.31 -0.48
N GLY A 258 10.61 25.58 -0.48
CA GLY A 258 10.01 26.67 -1.26
C GLY A 258 9.96 26.45 -2.77
N GLN A 259 10.21 25.22 -3.25
CA GLN A 259 10.33 24.88 -4.67
C GLN A 259 8.97 24.59 -5.32
N MET A 260 8.08 25.58 -5.34
CA MET A 260 6.66 25.40 -5.73
C MET A 260 6.45 24.85 -7.16
N ALA A 261 7.35 25.14 -8.10
CA ALA A 261 7.26 24.58 -9.45
C ALA A 261 7.42 23.05 -9.46
N GLU A 262 8.29 22.51 -8.61
CA GLU A 262 8.49 21.06 -8.48
C GLU A 262 7.34 20.40 -7.68
N VAL A 263 6.75 21.12 -6.73
CA VAL A 263 5.55 20.68 -6.01
C VAL A 263 4.41 20.39 -6.98
N GLU A 264 4.06 21.36 -7.83
CA GLU A 264 2.96 21.21 -8.79
C GLU A 264 3.21 20.08 -9.80
N LYS A 265 4.46 19.93 -10.29
CA LYS A 265 4.85 18.81 -11.15
C LYS A 265 4.63 17.46 -10.48
N CYS A 266 5.06 17.31 -9.22
CA CYS A 266 4.91 16.07 -8.46
C CYS A 266 3.44 15.72 -8.23
N LEU A 267 2.62 16.71 -7.85
CA LEU A 267 1.19 16.50 -7.63
C LEU A 267 0.44 16.14 -8.92
N ALA A 268 0.75 16.82 -10.03
CA ALA A 268 0.15 16.53 -11.33
C ALA A 268 0.48 15.10 -11.81
N GLU A 269 1.74 14.67 -11.68
CA GLU A 269 2.14 13.30 -12.02
C GLU A 269 1.52 12.27 -11.07
N ALA A 270 1.39 12.57 -9.77
CA ALA A 270 0.72 11.69 -8.82
C ALA A 270 -0.76 11.47 -9.21
N ALA A 271 -1.48 12.54 -9.53
CA ALA A 271 -2.86 12.48 -9.97
C ALA A 271 -3.03 11.69 -11.27
N LYS A 272 -2.19 11.96 -12.27
CA LYS A 272 -2.19 11.20 -13.54
C LYS A 272 -1.99 9.71 -13.32
N ARG A 273 -1.12 9.32 -12.38
CA ARG A 273 -0.87 7.91 -12.06
C ARG A 273 -2.05 7.26 -11.37
N VAL A 274 -2.68 7.93 -10.41
CA VAL A 274 -3.90 7.42 -9.76
C VAL A 274 -4.98 7.11 -10.80
N GLU A 275 -5.19 8.02 -11.76
CA GLU A 275 -6.16 7.79 -12.83
C GLU A 275 -5.76 6.66 -13.78
N ALA A 276 -4.47 6.48 -14.06
CA ALA A 276 -3.99 5.44 -14.98
C ALA A 276 -4.01 4.03 -14.37
N SER A 277 -3.73 3.88 -13.07
CA SER A 277 -3.64 2.58 -12.39
C SER A 277 -4.88 2.21 -11.57
N ASP A 278 -5.76 3.17 -11.31
CA ASP A 278 -6.88 3.03 -10.38
C ASP A 278 -6.43 2.63 -8.95
N GLU A 279 -5.22 3.05 -8.55
CA GLU A 279 -4.71 2.90 -7.18
C GLU A 279 -5.41 3.90 -6.25
N ARG A 280 -6.49 3.46 -5.59
CA ARG A 280 -7.37 4.32 -4.80
C ARG A 280 -7.25 4.13 -3.29
N PHE A 281 -6.49 3.15 -2.78
CA PHE A 281 -6.44 2.82 -1.34
C PHE A 281 -6.08 3.98 -0.40
N VAL A 282 -5.35 4.99 -0.89
CA VAL A 282 -5.00 6.24 -0.18
C VAL A 282 -5.29 7.47 -1.05
N GLU A 283 -6.30 7.39 -1.91
CA GLU A 283 -6.75 8.47 -2.79
C GLU A 283 -7.01 9.77 -2.01
N ALA A 284 -7.64 9.67 -0.84
CA ALA A 284 -7.92 10.80 0.04
C ALA A 284 -6.64 11.56 0.46
N GLU A 285 -5.53 10.86 0.68
CA GLU A 285 -4.24 11.47 1.03
C GLU A 285 -3.60 12.14 -0.19
N VAL A 286 -3.49 11.39 -1.28
CA VAL A 286 -2.71 11.76 -2.47
C VAL A 286 -3.35 12.90 -3.24
N LEU A 287 -4.65 12.83 -3.49
CA LEU A 287 -5.35 13.81 -4.34
C LEU A 287 -5.87 15.01 -3.56
N HIS A 288 -6.02 14.88 -2.24
CA HIS A 288 -6.76 15.88 -1.47
C HIS A 288 -6.07 16.33 -0.19
N ARG A 289 -5.77 15.46 0.78
CA ARG A 289 -5.21 15.92 2.06
C ARG A 289 -3.83 16.57 1.91
N VAL A 290 -2.90 15.95 1.18
CA VAL A 290 -1.57 16.53 0.93
C VAL A 290 -1.65 17.81 0.08
N PRO A 291 -2.37 17.84 -1.06
CA PRO A 291 -2.63 19.09 -1.78
C PRO A 291 -3.27 20.19 -0.91
N GLY A 292 -4.18 19.84 0.00
CA GLY A 292 -4.79 20.77 0.94
C GLY A 292 -3.77 21.41 1.88
N ASP A 293 -2.85 20.61 2.45
CA ASP A 293 -1.75 21.14 3.28
C ASP A 293 -0.87 22.12 2.49
N LEU A 294 -0.57 21.78 1.24
CA LEU A 294 0.28 22.61 0.36
C LEU A 294 -0.43 23.91 -0.04
N ARG A 295 -1.74 23.86 -0.29
CA ARG A 295 -2.58 25.06 -0.54
C ARG A 295 -2.66 25.96 0.69
N LYS A 296 -2.84 25.38 1.89
CA LYS A 296 -2.81 26.14 3.14
C LYS A 296 -1.47 26.86 3.31
N ALA A 297 -0.36 26.15 3.09
CA ALA A 297 0.99 26.73 3.18
C ALA A 297 1.24 27.82 2.12
N ALA A 298 0.62 27.72 0.95
CA ALA A 298 0.67 28.74 -0.11
C ALA A 298 -0.25 29.96 0.13
N GLY A 299 -0.96 30.02 1.27
CA GLY A 299 -1.84 31.14 1.61
C GLY A 299 -3.25 31.05 0.99
N ASP A 300 -3.68 29.86 0.57
CA ASP A 300 -5.04 29.60 0.05
C ASP A 300 -5.85 28.72 1.03
N PRO A 301 -6.34 29.28 2.16
CA PRO A 301 -7.11 28.53 3.15
C PRO A 301 -8.43 28.00 2.58
N SER A 302 -9.09 28.74 1.68
CA SER A 302 -10.36 28.32 1.06
C SER A 302 -10.17 27.14 0.10
N GLY A 303 -9.06 27.10 -0.64
CA GLY A 303 -8.65 25.93 -1.41
C GLY A 303 -8.34 24.74 -0.51
N ALA A 304 -7.61 24.96 0.58
CA ALA A 304 -7.30 23.91 1.55
C ALA A 304 -8.56 23.28 2.15
N GLU A 305 -9.54 24.09 2.56
CA GLU A 305 -10.83 23.62 3.08
C GLU A 305 -11.56 22.69 2.12
N ARG A 306 -11.68 23.08 0.84
CA ARG A 306 -12.30 22.24 -0.21
C ARG A 306 -11.57 20.92 -0.39
N HIS A 307 -10.24 20.95 -0.38
CA HIS A 307 -9.44 19.72 -0.45
C HIS A 307 -9.69 18.82 0.76
N TYR A 308 -9.70 19.35 1.98
CA TYR A 308 -9.95 18.53 3.18
C TYR A 308 -11.35 17.92 3.19
N GLN A 309 -12.38 18.67 2.77
CA GLN A 309 -13.75 18.14 2.64
C GLN A 309 -13.82 16.98 1.63
N GLN A 310 -13.14 17.10 0.49
CA GLN A 310 -13.09 16.02 -0.50
C GLN A 310 -12.32 14.79 0.01
N ALA A 311 -11.24 15.00 0.78
CA ALA A 311 -10.52 13.91 1.43
C ALA A 311 -11.42 13.15 2.42
N ILE A 312 -12.22 13.87 3.22
CA ILE A 312 -13.19 13.27 4.15
C ILE A 312 -14.22 12.42 3.39
N ALA A 313 -14.84 12.98 2.35
CA ALA A 313 -15.86 12.28 1.56
C ALA A 313 -15.33 10.98 0.92
N ILE A 314 -14.10 10.98 0.41
CA ILE A 314 -13.47 9.79 -0.16
C ILE A 314 -13.16 8.76 0.93
N ALA A 315 -12.60 9.20 2.06
CA ALA A 315 -12.29 8.33 3.18
C ALA A 315 -13.55 7.66 3.75
N GLU A 316 -14.66 8.39 3.84
CA GLU A 316 -15.97 7.84 4.23
C GLU A 316 -16.46 6.78 3.25
N ARG A 317 -16.41 7.06 1.94
CA ARG A 317 -16.81 6.11 0.89
C ARG A 317 -16.03 4.79 0.96
N GLN A 318 -14.74 4.86 1.28
CA GLN A 318 -13.86 3.70 1.38
C GLN A 318 -13.92 2.98 2.73
N GLY A 319 -14.55 3.60 3.74
CA GLY A 319 -14.47 3.13 5.13
C GLY A 319 -13.07 3.30 5.73
N ALA A 320 -12.27 4.23 5.22
CA ALA A 320 -10.90 4.51 5.65
C ALA A 320 -10.89 5.50 6.84
N ARG A 321 -11.34 5.04 8.01
CA ARG A 321 -11.49 5.86 9.23
C ARG A 321 -10.23 6.61 9.64
N LEU A 322 -9.05 6.01 9.49
CA LEU A 322 -7.81 6.72 9.86
C LEU A 322 -7.52 7.90 8.91
N LEU A 323 -7.78 7.75 7.61
CA LEU A 323 -7.63 8.84 6.65
C LEU A 323 -8.66 9.94 6.89
N GLN A 324 -9.89 9.55 7.25
CA GLN A 324 -10.94 10.47 7.67
C GLN A 324 -10.48 11.30 8.88
N LEU A 325 -9.94 10.65 9.92
CA LEU A 325 -9.41 11.33 11.10
C LEU A 325 -8.31 12.33 10.72
N ARG A 326 -7.35 11.93 9.89
CA ARG A 326 -6.26 12.82 9.44
C ARG A 326 -6.80 14.06 8.73
N ALA A 327 -7.77 13.89 7.82
CA ALA A 327 -8.37 15.01 7.10
C ALA A 327 -9.21 15.91 8.02
N CYS A 328 -10.01 15.33 8.92
CA CYS A 328 -10.77 16.06 9.93
C CYS A 328 -9.85 16.88 10.86
N THR A 329 -8.73 16.31 11.32
CA THR A 329 -7.76 17.05 12.15
C THR A 329 -7.19 18.27 11.41
N ARG A 330 -6.88 18.15 10.12
CA ARG A 330 -6.39 19.28 9.31
C ARG A 330 -7.47 20.36 9.12
N LEU A 331 -8.71 19.94 8.84
CA LEU A 331 -9.84 20.85 8.68
C LEU A 331 -10.20 21.56 10.00
N ALA A 332 -10.24 20.82 11.11
CA ALA A 332 -10.50 21.37 12.43
C ALA A 332 -9.47 22.43 12.83
N ARG A 333 -8.18 22.22 12.54
CA ARG A 333 -7.16 23.28 12.73
C ARG A 333 -7.43 24.51 11.89
N LEU A 334 -7.80 24.32 10.63
CA LEU A 334 -8.11 25.44 9.74
C LEU A 334 -9.30 26.25 10.26
N TRP A 335 -10.38 25.58 10.68
CA TRP A 335 -11.55 26.22 11.28
C TRP A 335 -11.26 26.90 12.62
N ARG A 336 -10.42 26.30 13.46
CA ARG A 336 -9.90 26.94 14.68
C ARG A 336 -9.20 28.25 14.35
N ASP A 337 -8.30 28.24 13.37
CA ASP A 337 -7.54 29.42 12.93
C ASP A 337 -8.48 30.52 12.35
N GLN A 338 -9.66 30.13 11.85
CA GLN A 338 -10.73 31.03 11.37
C GLN A 338 -11.73 31.46 12.47
N GLY A 339 -11.56 31.01 13.72
CA GLY A 339 -12.48 31.30 14.83
C GLY A 339 -13.72 30.39 14.92
N ARG A 340 -13.87 29.42 14.01
CA ARG A 340 -14.98 28.44 13.95
C ARG A 340 -14.75 27.25 14.89
N ARG A 341 -14.51 27.54 16.18
CA ARG A 341 -14.10 26.53 17.17
C ARG A 341 -15.14 25.44 17.42
N ALA A 342 -16.42 25.79 17.55
CA ALA A 342 -17.48 24.81 17.81
C ALA A 342 -17.61 23.79 16.66
N GLU A 343 -17.62 24.27 15.41
CA GLU A 343 -17.67 23.40 14.22
C GLU A 343 -16.43 22.50 14.13
N ALA A 344 -15.24 23.03 14.47
CA ALA A 344 -14.01 22.26 14.53
C ALA A 344 -14.06 21.14 15.57
N HIS A 345 -14.59 21.45 16.76
CA HIS A 345 -14.75 20.50 17.84
C HIS A 345 -15.73 19.39 17.45
N ASP A 346 -16.92 19.73 16.97
CA ASP A 346 -17.98 18.76 16.64
C ASP A 346 -17.54 17.79 15.53
N LEU A 347 -16.89 18.31 14.48
CA LEU A 347 -16.35 17.50 13.39
C LEU A 347 -15.32 16.49 13.91
N LEU A 348 -14.35 16.96 14.70
CA LEU A 348 -13.25 16.12 15.16
C LEU A 348 -13.69 15.13 16.24
N ALA A 349 -14.57 15.55 17.15
CA ALA A 349 -15.09 14.70 18.23
C ALA A 349 -15.91 13.54 17.67
N SER A 350 -16.69 13.78 16.61
CA SER A 350 -17.49 12.75 15.94
C SER A 350 -16.63 11.60 15.41
N ILE A 351 -15.56 11.91 14.66
CA ILE A 351 -14.67 10.87 14.13
C ILE A 351 -13.77 10.27 15.21
N TYR A 352 -13.28 11.06 16.17
CA TYR A 352 -12.43 10.58 17.24
C TYR A 352 -13.15 9.57 18.14
N GLY A 353 -14.43 9.82 18.45
CA GLY A 353 -15.27 8.93 19.26
C GLY A 353 -15.58 7.57 18.63
N TRP A 354 -15.29 7.38 17.34
CA TRP A 354 -15.42 6.08 16.68
C TRP A 354 -14.29 5.10 17.07
N PHE A 355 -13.11 5.62 17.39
CA PHE A 355 -11.95 4.78 17.71
C PHE A 355 -12.08 4.16 19.10
N THR A 356 -11.68 2.88 19.21
CA THR A 356 -11.72 2.11 20.47
C THR A 356 -10.37 1.51 20.85
N GLU A 357 -9.39 1.56 19.96
CA GLU A 357 -8.06 0.95 20.12
C GLU A 357 -6.97 1.85 19.51
N GLY A 358 -5.71 1.65 19.92
CA GLY A 358 -4.54 2.36 19.39
C GLY A 358 -4.41 3.85 19.72
N PHE A 359 -4.95 4.32 20.85
CA PHE A 359 -4.81 5.72 21.30
C PHE A 359 -3.36 6.16 21.58
N ASP A 360 -2.40 5.23 21.56
CA ASP A 360 -0.98 5.50 21.72
C ASP A 360 -0.31 6.02 20.44
N VAL A 361 -0.92 5.84 19.26
CA VAL A 361 -0.30 6.23 18.00
C VAL A 361 -0.29 7.75 17.81
N PRO A 362 0.72 8.33 17.13
CA PRO A 362 0.88 9.77 16.95
C PRO A 362 -0.36 10.47 16.36
N VAL A 363 -0.99 9.90 15.33
CA VAL A 363 -2.16 10.50 14.68
C VAL A 363 -3.38 10.64 15.61
N LEU A 364 -3.62 9.69 16.51
CA LEU A 364 -4.71 9.80 17.50
C LEU A 364 -4.34 10.77 18.64
N LYS A 365 -3.07 10.79 19.07
CA LYS A 365 -2.59 11.77 20.05
C LYS A 365 -2.72 13.20 19.54
N GLU A 366 -2.40 13.42 18.26
CA GLU A 366 -2.54 14.72 17.60
C GLU A 366 -4.00 15.19 17.57
N ALA A 367 -4.93 14.29 17.22
CA ALA A 367 -6.36 14.60 17.24
C ALA A 367 -6.87 14.91 18.65
N LYS A 368 -6.43 14.14 19.65
CA LYS A 368 -6.81 14.34 21.06
C LYS A 368 -6.34 15.71 21.58
N ALA A 369 -5.08 16.05 21.35
CA ALA A 369 -4.53 17.34 21.78
C ALA A 369 -5.31 18.51 21.15
N LEU A 370 -5.68 18.39 19.88
CA LEU A 370 -6.49 19.41 19.21
C LEU A 370 -7.92 19.50 19.79
N LEU A 371 -8.55 18.38 20.17
CA LEU A 371 -9.84 18.42 20.87
C LEU A 371 -9.74 19.12 22.21
N GLU A 372 -8.68 18.88 22.97
CA GLU A 372 -8.42 19.56 24.26
C GLU A 372 -8.18 21.07 24.08
N GLU A 373 -7.58 21.51 22.97
CA GLU A 373 -7.42 22.93 22.63
C GLU A 373 -8.72 23.61 22.15
N LEU A 374 -9.70 22.83 21.72
CA LEU A 374 -10.97 23.30 21.18
C LEU A 374 -12.10 23.34 22.22
N ALA A 375 -11.94 22.61 23.32
CA ALA A 375 -12.78 22.67 24.52
C ALA A 375 -12.54 23.97 25.30
#